data_AF-A0A349EFD7-F1
#
_entry.id   AF-A0A349EFD7-F1
#
_cell.length_a   1.000
_cell.length_b   1.000
_cell.length_c   1.000
_cell.angle_alpha   90.00
_cell.angle_beta   90.00
_cell.angle_gamma   90.00
#
_symmetry.space_group_name_H-M   'P 1'
#
loop_
_entity.id
_entity.type
_entity.pdbx_description
1 polymer ?
#
loop_
_entity_poly.entity_id
_entity_poly.type
_entity_poly.pdbx_seq_one_letter_code
_entity_poly.pdbx_strand_id
1 'polypeptide(L)'
;MNNSFLIDDGTYLIARSDDTAFGILHSRFHELWALRTCTSLGATPRYTPTTCFETFPFPTGLTPNSPAADYANHPHAQAIATAARQLDTLRENWLNPPDWVDRIPEVVPGYPDRLMPKPAHAATLKQRTLTNLYNQRPAWL
;
A
#
# COMPACT_ATOMS: atom_id res chain seq x y z
N MET A 1 -2.13 18.02 -14.32
CA MET A 1 -1.08 16.98 -14.27
C MET A 1 -1.54 15.84 -15.15
N ASN A 2 -0.80 15.52 -16.21
CA ASN A 2 -1.15 14.46 -17.14
C ASN A 2 -0.52 13.16 -16.63
N ASN A 3 -1.11 12.56 -15.59
CA ASN A 3 -0.60 11.31 -15.00
C ASN A 3 -1.23 10.12 -15.72
N SER A 4 -0.79 9.86 -16.95
CA SER A 4 -1.17 8.65 -17.68
C SER A 4 -0.38 7.45 -17.13
N PHE A 5 -0.84 6.89 -16.02
CA PHE A 5 -0.39 5.56 -15.58
C PHE A 5 -1.11 4.51 -16.42
N LEU A 6 -0.36 3.68 -17.13
CA LEU A 6 -0.89 2.51 -17.81
C LEU A 6 -0.74 1.31 -16.89
N ILE A 7 -1.81 0.56 -16.75
CA ILE A 7 -1.91 -0.56 -15.82
C ILE A 7 -2.22 -1.80 -16.63
N ASP A 8 -1.46 -2.85 -16.37
CA ASP A 8 -1.57 -4.14 -17.04
C ASP A 8 -2.71 -4.98 -16.46
N ASP A 9 -3.14 -6.03 -17.17
CA ASP A 9 -4.33 -6.83 -16.83
C ASP A 9 -4.24 -7.51 -15.45
N GLY A 10 -3.03 -7.78 -14.95
CA GLY A 10 -2.78 -8.38 -13.64
C GLY A 10 -2.69 -7.38 -12.48
N THR A 11 -2.75 -6.07 -12.75
CA THR A 11 -2.60 -5.02 -11.74
C THR A 11 -3.89 -4.21 -11.61
N TYR A 12 -4.27 -3.85 -10.39
CA TYR A 12 -5.49 -3.11 -10.12
C TYR A 12 -5.19 -1.77 -9.45
N LEU A 13 -5.94 -0.73 -9.84
CA LEU A 13 -5.85 0.62 -9.30
C LEU A 13 -7.05 0.93 -8.42
N ILE A 14 -6.78 1.46 -7.23
CA ILE A 14 -7.79 2.09 -6.39
C ILE A 14 -7.54 3.60 -6.44
N ALA A 15 -8.31 4.30 -7.28
CA ALA A 15 -8.19 5.74 -7.49
C ALA A 15 -8.84 6.54 -6.35
N ARG A 16 -8.26 6.43 -5.14
CA ARG A 16 -8.69 7.13 -3.93
C ARG A 16 -7.57 8.03 -3.42
N SER A 17 -7.93 9.22 -2.94
CA SER A 17 -6.99 10.20 -2.41
C SER A 17 -6.92 10.22 -0.87
N ASP A 18 -7.50 9.21 -0.23
CA ASP A 18 -7.61 9.14 1.24
C ASP A 18 -6.91 7.91 1.81
N ASP A 19 -6.35 8.08 3.00
CA ASP A 19 -5.66 7.01 3.72
C ASP A 19 -6.63 6.02 4.39
N THR A 20 -7.94 6.33 4.44
CA THR A 20 -8.94 5.45 5.07
C THR A 20 -9.15 4.20 4.22
N ALA A 21 -9.38 4.37 2.91
CA ALA A 21 -9.48 3.28 1.96
C ALA A 21 -8.19 2.46 1.92
N PHE A 22 -7.03 3.12 1.89
CA PHE A 22 -5.73 2.44 1.97
C PHE A 22 -5.61 1.59 3.25
N GLY A 23 -5.95 2.15 4.41
CA GLY A 23 -5.90 1.44 5.69
C GLY A 23 -6.86 0.24 5.76
N ILE A 24 -8.07 0.37 5.24
CA ILE A 24 -9.03 -0.75 5.17
C ILE A 24 -8.47 -1.88 4.31
N LEU A 25 -7.96 -1.57 3.12
CA LEU A 25 -7.44 -2.58 2.17
C LEU A 25 -6.12 -3.20 2.61
N HIS A 26 -5.30 -2.51 3.41
CA HIS A 26 -4.09 -3.07 4.01
C HIS A 26 -4.32 -3.75 5.38
N SER A 27 -5.56 -3.80 5.86
CA SER A 27 -5.88 -4.45 7.12
C SER A 27 -5.78 -5.98 7.04
N ARG A 28 -5.56 -6.62 8.20
CA ARG A 28 -5.64 -8.09 8.32
C ARG A 28 -7.01 -8.64 7.92
N PHE A 29 -8.07 -7.86 8.14
CA PHE A 29 -9.43 -8.27 7.75
C PHE A 29 -9.55 -8.41 6.24
N HIS A 30 -9.05 -7.44 5.48
CA HIS A 30 -9.06 -7.52 4.02
C HIS A 30 -8.06 -8.55 3.49
N GLU A 31 -6.88 -8.69 4.11
CA GLU A 31 -5.92 -9.75 3.75
C GLU A 31 -6.55 -11.15 3.87
N LEU A 32 -7.17 -11.45 5.02
CA LEU A 32 -7.82 -12.74 5.26
C LEU A 32 -9.02 -12.96 4.33
N TRP A 33 -9.82 -11.92 4.10
CA TRP A 33 -10.93 -11.98 3.15
C TRP A 33 -10.42 -12.29 1.74
N ALA A 34 -9.48 -11.49 1.25
CA ALA A 34 -8.92 -11.64 -0.09
C ALA A 34 -8.28 -13.02 -0.28
N LEU A 35 -7.47 -13.51 0.67
CA LEU A 35 -6.87 -14.85 0.58
C LEU A 35 -7.93 -15.97 0.58
N ARG A 36 -9.09 -15.75 1.19
CA ARG A 36 -10.18 -16.72 1.23
C ARG A 36 -11.02 -16.71 -0.05
N THR A 37 -11.20 -15.55 -0.66
CA THR A 37 -12.15 -15.35 -1.78
C THR A 37 -11.48 -15.14 -3.14
N CYS A 38 -10.17 -14.95 -3.20
CA CYS A 38 -9.42 -14.88 -4.43
C CYS A 38 -9.33 -16.24 -5.14
N THR A 39 -8.92 -16.21 -6.40
CA THR A 39 -8.52 -17.42 -7.11
C THR A 39 -7.04 -17.71 -6.86
N SER A 40 -6.53 -18.82 -7.36
CA SER A 40 -5.09 -19.13 -7.31
C SER A 40 -4.56 -19.47 -8.71
N LEU A 41 -3.29 -19.16 -8.92
CA LEU A 41 -2.48 -19.68 -10.02
C LEU A 41 -1.44 -20.61 -9.41
N GLY A 42 -1.79 -21.89 -9.31
CA GLY A 42 -1.01 -22.85 -8.52
C GLY A 42 -1.03 -22.47 -7.03
N ALA A 43 0.16 -22.28 -6.44
CA ALA A 43 0.31 -21.88 -5.04
C ALA A 43 0.18 -20.36 -4.79
N THR A 44 0.12 -19.55 -5.86
CA THR A 44 0.11 -18.09 -5.74
C THR A 44 -1.33 -17.57 -5.79
N PRO A 45 -1.78 -16.78 -4.79
CA PRO A 45 -3.11 -16.15 -4.85
C PRO A 45 -3.18 -15.13 -5.99
N ARG A 46 -4.32 -15.07 -6.69
CA ARG A 46 -4.60 -14.08 -7.74
C ARG A 46 -5.78 -13.22 -7.32
N TYR A 47 -5.50 -11.96 -6.97
CA TYR A 47 -6.53 -11.00 -6.59
C TYR A 47 -7.56 -10.82 -7.71
N THR A 48 -8.84 -11.01 -7.38
CA THR A 48 -9.96 -10.87 -8.32
C THR A 48 -10.96 -9.88 -7.73
N PRO A 49 -11.07 -8.64 -8.26
CA PRO A 49 -11.86 -7.58 -7.63
C PRO A 49 -13.32 -7.97 -7.37
N THR A 50 -13.95 -8.68 -8.32
CA THR A 50 -15.35 -9.10 -8.23
C THR A 50 -15.63 -10.07 -7.08
N THR A 51 -14.62 -10.81 -6.59
CA THR A 51 -14.77 -11.72 -5.44
C THR A 51 -14.05 -11.25 -4.18
N CYS A 52 -13.09 -10.32 -4.32
CA CYS A 52 -12.29 -9.80 -3.21
C CYS A 52 -12.79 -8.42 -2.76
N PHE A 53 -12.71 -7.42 -3.63
CA PHE A 53 -13.02 -6.02 -3.30
C PHE A 53 -14.52 -5.78 -3.24
N GLU A 54 -15.26 -6.16 -4.29
CA GLU A 54 -16.68 -5.83 -4.45
C GLU A 54 -17.58 -6.52 -3.43
N THR A 55 -17.13 -7.65 -2.88
CA THR A 55 -17.85 -8.44 -1.87
C THR A 55 -17.32 -8.22 -0.46
N PHE A 56 -16.23 -7.46 -0.28
CA PHE A 56 -15.68 -7.20 1.04
C PHE A 56 -16.69 -6.44 1.90
N PRO A 57 -16.99 -6.89 3.13
CA PRO A 57 -17.90 -6.20 4.03
C PRO A 57 -17.23 -4.95 4.62
N PHE A 58 -17.20 -3.86 3.85
CA PHE A 58 -16.65 -2.58 4.29
C PHE A 58 -17.34 -2.09 5.58
N PRO A 59 -16.60 -1.40 6.47
CA PRO A 59 -17.19 -0.83 7.68
C PRO A 59 -18.36 0.10 7.34
N THR A 60 -19.41 0.06 8.16
CA THR A 60 -20.59 0.92 8.00
C THR A 60 -20.17 2.40 7.91
N GLY A 61 -20.64 3.09 6.89
CA GLY A 61 -20.32 4.50 6.64
C GLY A 61 -18.96 4.77 5.99
N LEU A 62 -18.13 3.73 5.77
CA LEU A 62 -16.79 3.84 5.17
C LEU A 62 -16.68 3.01 3.87
N THR A 63 -17.77 2.92 3.12
CA THR A 63 -17.78 2.22 1.83
C THR A 63 -17.04 3.05 0.77
N PRO A 64 -16.37 2.40 -0.20
CA PRO A 64 -15.57 3.10 -1.22
C PRO A 64 -16.41 3.93 -2.19
N ASN A 65 -17.73 3.67 -2.26
CA ASN A 65 -18.69 4.36 -3.12
C ASN A 65 -19.00 5.79 -2.64
N SER A 66 -18.67 6.11 -1.38
CA SER A 66 -18.88 7.44 -0.82
C SER A 66 -17.61 8.30 -1.00
N PRO A 67 -17.72 9.57 -1.41
CA PRO A 67 -16.60 10.51 -1.38
C PRO A 67 -15.89 10.54 -0.02
N ALA A 68 -14.56 10.66 -0.02
CA ALA A 68 -13.78 10.74 1.23
C ALA A 68 -14.20 11.89 2.14
N ALA A 69 -14.66 13.00 1.54
CA ALA A 69 -15.13 14.17 2.26
C ALA A 69 -16.33 13.87 3.18
N ASP A 70 -17.19 12.93 2.79
CA ASP A 70 -18.43 12.61 3.51
C ASP A 70 -18.16 11.97 4.88
N TYR A 71 -17.01 11.31 5.03
CA TYR A 71 -16.60 10.66 6.28
C TYR A 71 -15.30 11.24 6.86
N ALA A 72 -14.85 12.40 6.41
CA ALA A 72 -13.60 13.02 6.88
C ALA A 72 -13.59 13.28 8.41
N ASN A 73 -14.76 13.55 8.99
CA ASN A 73 -14.95 13.77 10.43
C ASN A 73 -15.37 12.50 11.19
N HIS A 74 -15.46 11.36 10.50
CA HIS A 74 -15.85 10.11 11.13
C HIS A 74 -14.70 9.59 12.01
N PRO A 75 -14.91 9.33 13.32
CA PRO A 75 -13.82 8.97 14.24
C PRO A 75 -13.04 7.73 13.79
N HIS A 76 -13.74 6.72 13.28
CA HIS A 76 -13.08 5.52 12.78
C HIS A 76 -12.31 5.78 11.48
N ALA A 77 -12.76 6.69 10.61
CA ALA A 77 -12.01 7.02 9.41
C ALA A 77 -10.67 7.67 9.76
N GLN A 78 -10.69 8.64 10.69
CA GLN A 78 -9.48 9.32 11.17
C GLN A 78 -8.51 8.35 11.86
N ALA A 79 -9.03 7.42 12.67
CA ALA A 79 -8.21 6.39 13.31
C ALA A 79 -7.54 5.46 12.27
N ILE A 80 -8.30 4.99 11.28
CA ILE A 80 -7.77 4.15 10.20
C ILE A 80 -6.73 4.90 9.38
N ALA A 81 -7.02 6.13 8.96
CA ALA A 81 -6.10 6.99 8.22
C ALA A 81 -4.80 7.27 8.99
N THR A 82 -4.88 7.41 10.31
CA THR A 82 -3.71 7.60 11.17
C THR A 82 -2.85 6.33 11.24
N ALA A 83 -3.49 5.17 11.45
CA ALA A 83 -2.79 3.88 11.43
C ALA A 83 -2.16 3.58 10.05
N ALA A 84 -2.87 3.90 8.97
CA ALA A 84 -2.39 3.79 7.60
C ALA A 84 -1.11 4.60 7.35
N ARG A 85 -1.11 5.88 7.72
CA ARG A 85 0.07 6.75 7.59
C ARG A 85 1.26 6.28 8.44
N GLN A 86 0.98 5.79 9.65
CA GLN A 86 2.01 5.23 10.52
C GLN A 86 2.63 3.97 9.89
N LEU A 87 1.80 3.08 9.34
CA LEU A 87 2.24 1.88 8.64
C LEU A 87 3.08 2.21 7.41
N ASP A 88 2.65 3.18 6.61
CA ASP A 88 3.40 3.65 5.44
C ASP A 88 4.76 4.22 5.85
N THR A 89 4.79 5.05 6.88
CA THR A 89 6.05 5.60 7.45
C THR A 89 6.99 4.49 7.91
N LEU A 90 6.49 3.48 8.61
CA LEU A 90 7.30 2.35 9.08
C LEU A 90 7.81 1.49 7.92
N ARG A 91 6.99 1.27 6.89
CA ARG A 91 7.39 0.56 5.67
C ARG A 91 8.46 1.32 4.92
N GLU A 92 8.28 2.62 4.69
CA GLU A 92 9.25 3.47 4.00
C GLU A 92 10.59 3.53 4.75
N ASN A 93 10.57 3.72 6.07
CA ASN A 93 11.79 3.72 6.88
C ASN A 93 12.46 2.34 6.91
N TRP A 94 11.68 1.26 6.83
CA TRP A 94 12.26 -0.07 6.70
C TRP A 94 12.85 -0.23 5.29
N LEU A 95 12.13 0.03 4.21
CA LEU A 95 12.62 -0.15 2.84
C LEU A 95 13.84 0.72 2.54
N ASN A 96 13.78 1.98 2.98
CA ASN A 96 14.70 3.05 2.61
C ASN A 96 15.21 3.78 3.86
N PRO A 97 16.03 3.16 4.73
CA PRO A 97 16.54 3.83 5.92
C PRO A 97 17.28 5.12 5.55
N PRO A 98 17.02 6.25 6.24
CA PRO A 98 17.57 7.56 5.87
C PRO A 98 19.11 7.59 5.97
N ASP A 99 19.69 6.80 6.86
CA ASP A 99 21.14 6.70 6.98
C ASP A 99 21.77 5.94 5.79
N TRP A 100 20.98 5.19 5.03
CA TRP A 100 21.47 4.27 3.98
C TRP A 100 21.20 4.76 2.56
N VAL A 101 20.32 5.74 2.38
CA VAL A 101 19.84 6.20 1.07
C VAL A 101 19.85 7.72 1.01
N ASP A 102 20.36 8.26 -0.09
CA ASP A 102 20.26 9.69 -0.41
C ASP A 102 19.10 9.93 -1.37
N ARG A 103 18.22 10.88 -1.06
CA ARG A 103 17.18 11.36 -1.98
C ARG A 103 17.78 12.41 -2.89
N ILE A 104 17.84 12.11 -4.18
CA ILE A 104 18.38 13.01 -5.21
C ILE A 104 17.29 13.38 -6.21
N PRO A 105 17.27 14.61 -6.74
CA PRO A 105 16.28 15.01 -7.72
C PRO A 105 16.17 14.04 -8.91
N GLU A 106 14.94 13.81 -9.35
CA GLU A 106 14.66 13.04 -10.55
C GLU A 106 15.05 13.85 -11.80
N VAL A 107 15.60 13.15 -12.80
CA VAL A 107 16.02 13.75 -14.07
C VAL A 107 14.82 14.04 -14.97
N VAL A 108 13.73 13.31 -14.80
CA VAL A 108 12.48 13.49 -15.54
C VAL A 108 11.47 14.28 -14.68
N PRO A 109 11.04 15.48 -15.12
CA PRO A 109 10.04 16.26 -14.40
C PRO A 109 8.74 15.49 -14.20
N GLY A 110 8.12 15.67 -13.03
CA GLY A 110 6.82 15.06 -12.69
C GLY A 110 6.90 13.67 -12.05
N TYR A 111 8.09 13.09 -11.95
CA TYR A 111 8.35 11.87 -11.19
C TYR A 111 8.95 12.19 -9.80
N PRO A 112 8.75 11.32 -8.80
CA PRO A 112 9.33 11.51 -7.47
C PRO A 112 10.86 11.38 -7.49
N ASP A 113 11.52 12.03 -6.53
CA ASP A 113 12.98 11.98 -6.35
C ASP A 113 13.51 10.53 -6.28
N ARG A 114 14.71 10.34 -6.83
CA ARG A 114 15.38 9.04 -6.86
C ARG A 114 16.00 8.72 -5.51
N LEU A 115 15.90 7.46 -5.13
CA LEU A 115 16.52 6.89 -3.96
C LEU A 115 17.86 6.26 -4.36
N MET A 116 18.97 6.91 -3.99
CA MET A 116 20.33 6.44 -4.30
C MET A 116 20.94 5.70 -3.09
N PRO A 117 21.22 4.39 -3.21
CA PRO A 117 21.84 3.65 -2.12
C PRO A 117 23.27 4.13 -1.86
N LYS A 118 23.63 4.33 -0.59
CA LYS A 118 25.03 4.56 -0.21
C LYS A 118 25.84 3.28 -0.45
N PRO A 119 27.06 3.34 -1.02
CA PRO A 119 27.81 2.15 -1.41
C PRO A 119 28.00 1.10 -0.31
N ALA A 120 28.21 1.54 0.94
CA ALA A 120 28.38 0.66 2.09
C ALA A 120 27.13 -0.17 2.44
N HIS A 121 25.93 0.26 2.02
CA HIS A 121 24.65 -0.37 2.36
C HIS A 121 23.94 -1.00 1.16
N ALA A 122 24.44 -0.80 -0.07
CA ALA A 122 23.77 -1.22 -1.29
C ALA A 122 23.45 -2.73 -1.33
N ALA A 123 24.37 -3.58 -0.87
CA ALA A 123 24.15 -5.03 -0.84
C ALA A 123 23.01 -5.44 0.12
N THR A 124 22.92 -4.80 1.29
CA THR A 124 21.86 -5.05 2.27
C THR A 124 20.54 -4.46 1.82
N LEU A 125 20.54 -3.26 1.27
CA LEU A 125 19.34 -2.57 0.77
C LEU A 125 18.66 -3.38 -0.35
N LYS A 126 19.44 -4.06 -1.21
CA LYS A 126 18.90 -4.96 -2.24
C LYS A 126 18.00 -6.07 -1.67
N GLN A 127 18.19 -6.47 -0.42
CA GLN A 127 17.37 -7.48 0.26
C GLN A 127 16.11 -6.90 0.92
N ARG A 128 15.94 -5.57 0.93
CA ARG A 128 14.83 -4.89 1.61
C ARG A 128 13.71 -4.61 0.63
N THR A 129 13.01 -5.67 0.24
CA THR A 129 11.79 -5.60 -0.59
C THR A 129 10.55 -5.71 0.30
N LEU A 130 9.40 -5.22 -0.17
CA LEU A 130 8.13 -5.43 0.54
C LEU A 130 7.86 -6.91 0.80
N THR A 131 8.09 -7.78 -0.19
CA THR A 131 7.96 -9.23 -0.03
C THR A 131 8.78 -9.75 1.16
N ASN A 132 10.05 -9.35 1.27
CA ASN A 132 10.90 -9.77 2.38
C ASN A 132 10.43 -9.19 3.72
N LEU A 133 9.95 -7.95 3.75
CA LEU A 133 9.34 -7.37 4.95
C LEU A 133 8.13 -8.18 5.43
N TYR A 134 7.21 -8.53 4.53
CA TYR A 134 6.02 -9.32 4.87
C TYR A 134 6.34 -10.76 5.26
N ASN A 135 7.40 -11.35 4.69
CA ASN A 135 7.89 -12.67 5.08
C ASN A 135 8.55 -12.65 6.47
N GLN A 136 9.33 -11.59 6.78
CA GLN A 136 9.95 -11.42 8.09
C GLN A 136 8.89 -11.13 9.18
N ARG A 137 7.83 -10.40 8.81
CA ARG A 137 6.70 -10.02 9.67
C ARG A 137 7.14 -9.52 11.06
N PRO A 138 7.88 -8.39 11.14
CA PRO A 138 8.34 -7.85 12.41
C PRO A 138 7.15 -7.50 13.31
N ALA A 139 7.36 -7.44 14.64
CA ALA A 139 6.27 -7.27 15.61
C ALA A 139 5.42 -6.00 15.46
N TRP A 140 5.89 -5.01 14.70
CA TRP A 140 5.16 -3.78 14.39
C TRP A 140 4.25 -3.88 13.15
N LEU A 141 4.32 -4.97 12.38
CA LEU A 141 3.59 -5.21 11.13
C LEU A 141 2.46 -6.23 11.29
#